data_AF-F0S000-F1
#
_entry.id   AF-F0S000-F1
#
_cell.length_a   1.000
_cell.length_b   1.000
_cell.length_c   1.000
_cell.angle_alpha   90.00
_cell.angle_beta   90.00
_cell.angle_gamma   90.00
#
_symmetry.space_group_name_H-M   'P 1'
#
loop_
_entity.id
_entity.type
_entity.pdbx_description
1 polymer ?
#
loop_
_entity_poly.entity_id
_entity_poly.type
_entity_poly.pdbx_seq_one_letter_code
_entity_poly.pdbx_strand_id
1 'polypeptide(L)'
;MAIYRAKTSSWYVERITSFLAGFFVFFSVVLGLYTENKGFFYFTAFVGFMLMFFAITGLCPSSILLHKLGIPSLLEKYCKEEK
;
A
#
# COMPACT_ATOMS: atom_id res chain seq x y z
N MET A 1 -3.45 8.84 27.28
CA MET A 1 -3.21 8.02 26.08
C MET A 1 -3.04 8.95 24.88
N ALA A 2 -1.82 9.09 24.36
CA ALA A 2 -1.60 9.85 23.14
C ALA A 2 -1.97 8.98 21.94
N ILE A 3 -3.06 9.31 21.25
CA ILE A 3 -3.50 8.61 20.05
C ILE A 3 -2.74 9.23 18.88
N TYR A 4 -1.92 8.46 18.17
CA TYR A 4 -1.24 8.95 16.97
C TYR A 4 -2.28 9.18 15.88
N ARG A 5 -2.64 10.45 15.65
CA ARG A 5 -3.69 10.84 14.71
C ARG A 5 -3.05 11.48 13.48
N ALA A 6 -2.79 10.66 12.46
CA ALA A 6 -2.19 11.13 11.22
C ALA A 6 -3.10 12.15 10.50
N LYS A 7 -2.54 13.30 10.10
CA LYS A 7 -3.26 14.40 9.42
C LYS A 7 -3.74 13.93 8.04
N THR A 8 -5.06 13.90 7.84
CA THR A 8 -5.72 13.32 6.64
C THR A 8 -5.93 14.32 5.50
N SER A 9 -5.42 15.55 5.64
CA SER A 9 -5.67 16.63 4.69
C SER A 9 -4.95 16.49 3.34
N SER A 10 -4.10 15.46 3.15
CA SER A 10 -3.37 15.24 1.89
C SER A 10 -3.33 13.77 1.53
N TRP A 11 -3.73 13.44 0.30
CA TRP A 11 -3.45 12.15 -0.31
C TRP A 11 -2.01 12.14 -0.81
N TYR A 12 -1.22 11.20 -0.31
CA TYR A 12 0.19 11.06 -0.61
C TYR A 12 0.50 9.62 -0.98
N VAL A 13 1.56 9.41 -1.77
CA VAL A 13 1.91 8.11 -2.37
C VAL A 13 1.83 6.97 -1.35
N GLU A 14 2.47 7.12 -0.19
CA GLU A 14 2.49 6.07 0.84
C GLU A 14 1.11 5.72 1.42
N ARG A 15 0.19 6.69 1.56
CA ARG A 15 -1.17 6.45 2.06
C ARG A 15 -2.04 5.82 0.99
N ILE A 16 -1.89 6.24 -0.27
CA ILE A 16 -2.59 5.60 -1.39
C ILE A 16 -2.11 4.16 -1.54
N THR A 17 -0.79 3.92 -1.52
CA THR A 17 -0.20 2.59 -1.58
C THR A 17 -0.66 1.69 -0.43
N SER A 18 -0.66 2.19 0.82
CA SER A 18 -1.11 1.41 1.98
C SER A 18 -2.60 1.06 1.90
N PHE A 19 -3.44 2.00 1.45
CA PHE A 19 -4.86 1.77 1.29
C PHE A 19 -5.15 0.78 0.16
N LEU A 20 -4.46 0.93 -0.98
CA LEU A 20 -4.61 0.05 -2.12
C LEU A 20 -4.11 -1.36 -1.80
N ALA A 21 -3.00 -1.50 -1.08
CA ALA A 21 -2.50 -2.79 -0.60
C ALA A 21 -3.52 -3.49 0.32
N GLY A 22 -4.06 -2.77 1.30
CA GLY A 22 -5.11 -3.29 2.18
C GLY A 22 -6.38 -3.70 1.43
N PHE A 23 -6.82 -2.86 0.49
CA PHE A 23 -8.00 -3.14 -0.34
C PHE A 23 -7.80 -4.40 -1.20
N PHE A 24 -6.62 -4.56 -1.80
CA PHE A 24 -6.30 -5.71 -2.64
C PHE A 24 -6.29 -7.02 -1.83
N VAL A 25 -5.70 -7.00 -0.63
CA VAL A 25 -5.72 -8.15 0.29
C VAL A 25 -7.14 -8.47 0.74
N PHE A 26 -7.92 -7.47 1.14
CA PHE A 26 -9.29 -7.65 1.59
C PHE A 26 -10.17 -8.24 0.49
N PHE A 27 -10.06 -7.70 -0.73
CA PHE A 27 -10.77 -8.21 -1.90
C PHE A 27 -10.36 -9.66 -2.23
N SER A 28 -9.07 -9.98 -2.12
CA SER A 28 -8.57 -11.35 -2.32
C SER A 28 -9.15 -12.34 -1.31
N VAL A 29 -9.25 -11.96 -0.04
CA VAL A 29 -9.85 -12.80 1.01
C VAL A 29 -11.35 -12.98 0.79
N VAL A 30 -12.07 -11.90 0.45
CA VAL A 30 -13.52 -11.97 0.20
C VAL A 30 -13.84 -12.88 -0.99
N LEU A 31 -13.08 -12.79 -2.09
CA LEU A 31 -13.25 -13.70 -3.23
C LEU A 31 -12.83 -15.14 -2.90
N GLY A 32 -11.78 -15.32 -2.10
CA GLY A 32 -11.32 -16.62 -1.64
C GLY A 32 -12.37 -17.35 -0.80
N LEU A 33 -13.09 -16.62 0.06
CA LEU A 33 -14.24 -17.15 0.80
C LEU A 33 -15.41 -17.51 -0.11
N TYR A 34 -15.66 -16.72 -1.16
CA TYR A 34 -16.78 -16.96 -2.08
C TYR A 34 -16.55 -18.10 -3.08
N THR A 35 -15.30 -18.40 -3.44
CA THR A 35 -14.99 -19.29 -4.56
C THR A 35 -14.67 -20.72 -4.13
N GLU A 36 -14.44 -21.01 -2.84
CA GLU A 36 -14.02 -22.34 -2.30
C GLU A 36 -12.82 -23.00 -3.03
N ASN A 37 -12.16 -22.29 -3.96
CA ASN A 37 -11.05 -22.80 -4.75
C ASN A 37 -9.72 -22.56 -4.03
N LYS A 38 -9.02 -23.67 -3.74
CA LYS A 38 -7.67 -23.70 -3.16
C LYS A 38 -6.64 -22.82 -3.88
N GLY A 39 -6.87 -22.50 -5.17
CA GLY A 39 -6.00 -21.61 -5.95
C GLY A 39 -5.93 -20.17 -5.43
N PHE A 40 -7.01 -19.66 -4.81
CA PHE A 40 -7.04 -18.29 -4.27
C PHE A 40 -6.16 -18.12 -3.02
N PHE A 41 -5.93 -19.22 -2.30
CA PHE A 41 -5.05 -19.23 -1.13
C PHE A 41 -3.58 -19.06 -1.53
N TYR A 42 -3.17 -19.66 -2.66
CA TYR A 42 -1.83 -19.50 -3.20
C TYR A 42 -1.57 -18.05 -3.65
N PHE A 43 -2.57 -17.42 -4.27
CA PHE A 43 -2.48 -16.02 -4.68
C PHE A 43 -2.39 -15.07 -3.48
N THR A 44 -3.21 -15.30 -2.45
CA THR A 44 -3.19 -14.52 -1.21
C THR A 44 -1.87 -14.71 -0.45
N ALA A 45 -1.35 -15.95 -0.38
CA ALA A 45 -0.06 -16.23 0.24
C ALA A 45 1.09 -15.54 -0.49
N PHE A 46 1.07 -15.52 -1.83
CA PHE A 46 2.06 -14.82 -2.64
C PHE A 46 2.02 -13.31 -2.43
N VAL A 47 0.83 -12.70 -2.38
CA VAL A 47 0.68 -11.26 -2.12
C VAL A 47 1.17 -10.89 -0.71
N GLY A 48 0.91 -11.74 0.28
CA GLY A 48 1.40 -11.55 1.66
C GLY A 48 2.93 -11.63 1.73
N PHE A 49 3.52 -12.59 1.01
CA PHE A 49 4.99 -12.73 0.92
C PHE A 49 5.63 -11.50 0.27
N MET A 50 5.03 -10.98 -0.81
CA MET A 50 5.48 -9.72 -1.43
C MET A 50 5.38 -8.52 -0.48
N LEU A 51 4.36 -8.47 0.39
CA LEU A 51 4.22 -7.43 1.41
C LEU A 51 5.34 -7.53 2.47
N MET A 52 5.72 -8.76 2.83
CA MET A 52 6.82 -9.03 3.77
C MET A 52 8.18 -8.64 3.16
N PHE A 53 8.40 -8.97 1.88
CA PHE A 53 9.56 -8.51 1.13
C PHE A 53 9.62 -6.99 0.98
N PHE A 54 8.48 -6.33 0.81
CA PHE A 54 8.40 -4.87 0.81
C PHE A 54 8.84 -4.28 2.15
N ALA A 55 8.42 -4.86 3.27
CA ALA A 55 8.87 -4.40 4.59
C ALA A 55 10.39 -4.55 4.79
N ILE A 56 11.01 -5.57 4.17
CA ILE A 56 12.45 -5.84 4.29
C ILE A 56 13.27 -4.97 3.32
N THR A 57 12.80 -4.80 2.09
CA THR A 57 13.58 -4.16 1.01
C THR A 57 13.21 -2.68 0.80
N GLY A 58 12.06 -2.25 1.34
CA GLY A 58 11.55 -0.87 1.21
C GLY A 58 11.08 -0.49 -0.20
N LEU A 59 11.08 -1.44 -1.16
CA LEU A 59 10.70 -1.21 -2.55
C LEU A 59 9.24 -1.62 -2.78
N CYS A 60 8.32 -0.65 -2.78
CA CYS A 60 6.94 -0.90 -3.17
C CYS A 60 6.84 -0.67 -4.69
N PRO A 61 6.56 -1.70 -5.51
CA PRO A 61 6.41 -1.50 -6.96
C PRO A 61 5.32 -0.47 -7.29
N SER A 62 4.30 -0.36 -6.44
CA SER A 62 3.29 0.71 -6.47
C SER A 62 3.89 2.10 -6.24
N SER A 63 4.75 2.28 -5.24
CA SER A 63 5.41 3.57 -4.98
C SER A 63 6.35 3.97 -6.13
N ILE A 64 7.01 3.01 -6.79
CA ILE A 64 7.79 3.26 -8.01
C ILE A 64 6.88 3.69 -9.18
N LEU A 65 5.74 3.01 -9.35
CA LEU A 65 4.77 3.32 -10.40
C LEU A 65 4.14 4.70 -10.19
N LEU A 66 3.77 5.04 -8.94
CA LEU A 66 3.22 6.35 -8.57
C LEU A 66 4.27 7.46 -8.67
N HIS A 67 5.53 7.18 -8.37
CA HIS A 67 6.64 8.10 -8.61
C HIS A 67 6.82 8.37 -10.11
N LYS A 68 6.68 7.35 -10.96
CA LYS A 68 6.67 7.53 -12.43
C LYS A 68 5.45 8.27 -12.96
N LEU A 69 4.32 8.20 -12.28
CA LEU A 69 3.08 8.93 -12.62
C LEU A 69 3.07 10.39 -12.13
N GLY A 70 4.14 10.85 -11.47
CA GLY A 70 4.30 12.26 -11.06
C GLY A 70 3.51 12.63 -9.81
N ILE A 71 3.10 11.66 -8.99
CA ILE A 71 2.45 11.95 -7.71
C ILE A 71 3.54 12.29 -6.68
N PRO A 72 3.51 13.50 -6.06
CA PRO A 72 4.54 13.92 -5.13
C PRO A 72 4.55 13.00 -3.91
N SER A 73 5.74 12.46 -3.62
CA SER A 73 6.00 11.74 -2.37
C SER A 73 5.97 12.72 -1.19
N LEU A 74 5.84 12.22 0.05
CA LEU A 74 5.83 13.08 1.24
C LEU A 74 7.08 13.96 1.31
N LEU A 75 8.22 13.42 0.87
CA LEU A 75 9.50 14.12 0.84
C LEU A 75 9.44 15.33 -0.10
N GLU A 76 8.84 15.17 -1.28
CA GLU A 76 8.68 16.25 -2.25
C GLU A 76 7.71 17.33 -1.74
N LYS A 77 6.64 16.93 -1.03
CA LYS A 77 5.75 17.89 -0.37
C LYS A 77 6.45 18.65 0.76
N TYR A 78 7.27 18.00 1.58
CA TYR A 78 7.99 18.64 2.67
C TYR A 78 8.99 19.69 2.13
N CYS A 79 9.72 19.34 1.07
CA CYS A 79 10.68 20.24 0.42
C CYS A 79 10.00 21.43 -0.31
N LYS A 80 8.70 21.32 -0.62
CA LYS A 80 7.89 22.42 -1.19
C LYS A 80 7.22 23.30 -0.14
N GLU A 81 6.98 22.80 1.08
CA GLU A 81 6.48 23.61 2.21
C GLU A 81 7.59 24.38 2.93
N GLU A 82 8.83 23.90 2.87
CA GLU A 82 10.00 24.60 3.46
C GLU A 82 10.51 25.78 2.61
N LYS A 83 9.89 26.06 1.46
CA LYS A 83 10.34 27.07 0.48
C LYS A 83 9.28 28.12 0.21
#